data_AF-A0A1C4UKM5-F1
#
_entry.id   AF-A0A1C4UKM5-F1
#
_cell.length_a   1.000
_cell.length_b   1.000
_cell.length_c   1.000
_cell.angle_alpha   90.00
_cell.angle_beta   90.00
_cell.angle_gamma   90.00
#
_symmetry.space_group_name_H-M   'P 1'
#
loop_
_entity.id
_entity.type
_entity.pdbx_description
1 polymer ?
#
loop_
_entity_poly.entity_id
_entity_poly.type
_entity_poly.pdbx_seq_one_letter_code
_entity_poly.pdbx_strand_id
1 'polypeptide(L)'
;MVLSRRWSIFLFAVGVWTWVIWPRFAVAIWNDPRSWSNGTVGEGAATSFLSVHALLIAASLTIGTAVGVLGLKGLLAARRRGASA
;
A
#
# COMPACT_ATOMS: atom_id res chain seq x y z
N MET A 1 1.80 19.15 17.00
CA MET A 1 1.58 18.02 17.94
C MET A 1 2.37 16.82 17.44
N VAL A 2 3.13 16.13 18.30
CA VAL A 2 3.83 14.91 17.88
C VAL A 2 2.92 13.72 18.07
N LEU A 3 2.86 12.82 17.08
CA LEU A 3 2.02 11.63 17.09
C LEU A 3 2.27 10.79 18.36
N SER A 4 1.22 10.31 19.01
CA SER A 4 1.36 9.43 20.18
C SER A 4 1.92 8.07 19.76
N ARG A 5 2.62 7.38 20.68
CA ARG A 5 3.22 6.06 20.39
C ARG A 5 2.19 5.06 19.84
N ARG A 6 0.97 5.05 20.41
CA ARG A 6 -0.13 4.19 19.95
C ARG A 6 -0.53 4.49 18.51
N TRP A 7 -0.70 5.76 18.17
CA TRP A 7 -1.01 6.17 16.80
C TRP A 7 0.13 5.89 15.83
N SER A 8 1.39 6.06 16.24
CA SER A 8 2.55 5.71 15.40
C SER A 8 2.59 4.21 15.06
N ILE A 9 2.32 3.34 16.03
CA ILE A 9 2.21 1.88 15.80
C ILE A 9 1.05 1.59 14.85
N PHE A 10 -0.11 2.20 15.08
CA PHE A 10 -1.28 2.02 14.24
C PHE A 10 -0.99 2.39 12.78
N LEU A 11 -0.44 3.58 12.51
CA LEU A 11 -0.11 4.00 11.14
C LEU A 11 0.93 3.09 10.49
N PHE A 12 1.93 2.65 11.24
CA PHE A 12 2.92 1.70 10.72
C PHE A 12 2.26 0.37 10.34
N ALA A 13 1.42 -0.18 11.22
CA ALA A 13 0.67 -1.42 10.96
C ALA A 13 -0.27 -1.28 9.75
N VAL A 14 -0.92 -0.13 9.57
CA VAL A 14 -1.74 0.16 8.39
C VAL A 14 -0.89 0.12 7.12
N GLY A 15 0.30 0.74 7.13
CA GLY A 15 1.21 0.68 5.98
C GLY A 15 1.64 -0.75 5.64
N VAL A 16 1.97 -1.55 6.66
CA VAL A 16 2.30 -2.98 6.47
C VAL A 16 1.10 -3.74 5.91
N TRP A 17 -0.10 -3.53 6.46
CA TRP A 17 -1.34 -4.16 5.97
C TRP A 17 -1.60 -3.83 4.50
N THR A 18 -1.44 -2.56 4.09
CA THR A 18 -1.54 -2.15 2.68
C THR A 18 -0.60 -3.00 1.80
N TRP A 19 0.66 -3.16 2.20
CA TRP A 19 1.64 -3.96 1.44
C TRP A 19 1.36 -5.46 1.44
N VAL A 20 0.60 -5.99 2.41
CA VAL A 20 0.19 -7.40 2.42
C VAL A 20 -0.97 -7.69 1.46
N ILE A 21 -1.88 -6.72 1.30
CA ILE A 21 -3.12 -6.90 0.53
C ILE A 21 -2.92 -6.56 -0.95
N TRP A 22 -2.36 -5.39 -1.23
CA TRP A 22 -2.39 -4.83 -2.59
C TRP A 22 -1.56 -5.58 -3.62
N PRO A 23 -0.36 -6.12 -3.32
CA PRO A 23 0.39 -6.93 -4.28
C PRO A 23 -0.36 -8.21 -4.67
N ARG A 24 -1.03 -8.87 -3.71
CA ARG A 24 -1.87 -10.04 -4.02
C ARG A 24 -3.08 -9.67 -4.88
N PHE A 25 -3.68 -8.51 -4.60
CA PHE A 25 -4.76 -7.99 -5.43
C PHE A 25 -4.28 -7.65 -6.85
N ALA A 26 -3.07 -7.10 -7.00
CA ALA A 26 -2.47 -6.83 -8.31
C ALA A 26 -2.30 -8.11 -9.14
N VAL A 27 -1.83 -9.19 -8.53
CA VAL A 27 -1.75 -10.51 -9.18
C VAL A 27 -3.14 -11.03 -9.57
N ALA A 28 -4.14 -10.86 -8.71
CA ALA A 28 -5.51 -11.26 -9.01
C ALA A 28 -6.09 -10.50 -10.22
N ILE A 29 -5.87 -9.18 -10.28
CA ILE A 29 -6.29 -8.35 -11.42
C ILE A 29 -5.54 -8.75 -12.69
N TRP A 30 -4.22 -8.95 -12.63
CA TRP A 30 -3.44 -9.38 -13.79
C TRP A 30 -3.95 -10.68 -14.40
N ASN A 31 -4.31 -11.65 -13.55
CA ASN A 31 -4.82 -12.95 -13.95
C ASN A 31 -6.33 -12.98 -14.25
N ASP A 32 -7.03 -11.84 -14.18
CA ASP A 32 -8.45 -11.76 -14.55
C ASP A 32 -8.58 -11.66 -16.08
N PRO A 33 -9.37 -12.53 -16.74
CA PRO A 33 -9.61 -12.45 -18.19
C PRO A 33 -10.07 -11.07 -18.68
N ARG A 34 -10.81 -10.31 -17.85
CA ARG A 34 -11.31 -8.96 -18.20
C ARG A 34 -10.19 -7.94 -18.34
N SER A 35 -9.00 -8.22 -17.84
CA SER A 35 -7.81 -7.37 -17.98
C SER A 35 -7.26 -7.34 -19.41
N TRP A 36 -7.65 -8.30 -20.24
CA TRP A 36 -7.07 -8.57 -21.54
C TRP A 36 -8.15 -8.57 -22.62
N SER A 37 -7.92 -7.85 -23.73
CA SER A 37 -8.93 -7.66 -24.77
C SER A 37 -9.38 -8.97 -25.45
N ASN A 38 -8.54 -10.00 -25.44
CA ASN A 38 -8.86 -11.31 -26.01
C ASN A 38 -9.31 -12.34 -24.96
N GLY A 39 -9.41 -11.95 -23.68
CA GLY A 39 -9.79 -12.82 -22.57
C GLY A 39 -8.71 -13.82 -22.12
N THR A 40 -7.52 -13.82 -22.72
CA THR A 40 -6.40 -14.70 -22.35
C THR A 40 -5.34 -13.91 -21.60
N VAL A 41 -4.90 -14.43 -20.45
CA VAL A 41 -3.98 -13.70 -19.57
C VAL A 41 -2.66 -13.43 -20.27
N GLY A 42 -2.28 -12.14 -20.33
CA GLY A 42 -1.03 -11.69 -20.93
C GLY A 42 -1.05 -11.57 -22.45
N GLU A 43 -2.20 -11.75 -23.08
CA GLU A 43 -2.36 -11.62 -24.53
C GLU A 43 -3.31 -10.47 -24.90
N GLY A 44 -3.13 -9.88 -26.09
CA GLY A 44 -3.91 -8.73 -26.52
C GLY A 44 -3.58 -7.44 -25.76
N ALA A 45 -4.46 -6.43 -25.90
CA ALA A 45 -4.26 -5.13 -25.28
C ALA A 45 -4.83 -5.12 -23.84
N ALA A 46 -4.16 -4.37 -22.96
CA ALA A 46 -4.67 -4.06 -21.63
C ALA A 46 -5.98 -3.27 -21.74
N THR A 47 -7.01 -3.72 -21.03
CA THR A 47 -8.31 -3.04 -21.00
C THR A 47 -8.30 -1.86 -20.02
N SER A 48 -9.38 -1.07 -20.03
CA SER A 48 -9.62 -0.05 -18.99
C SER A 48 -9.75 -0.68 -17.59
N PHE A 49 -10.26 -1.91 -17.49
CA PHE A 49 -10.32 -2.65 -16.23
C PHE A 49 -8.91 -2.84 -15.63
N LEU A 50 -7.94 -3.31 -16.41
CA LEU A 50 -6.56 -3.45 -15.94
C LEU A 50 -5.95 -2.09 -15.58
N SER A 51 -6.09 -1.11 -16.48
CA SER A 51 -5.46 0.21 -16.32
C SER A 51 -5.95 0.97 -15.10
N VAL A 52 -7.28 0.99 -14.86
CA VAL A 52 -7.86 1.67 -13.68
C VAL A 52 -7.42 0.99 -12.39
N HIS A 53 -7.44 -0.34 -12.34
CA HIS A 53 -7.00 -1.04 -11.14
C HIS A 53 -5.50 -0.86 -10.90
N ALA A 54 -4.66 -0.91 -11.93
CA ALA A 54 -3.24 -0.63 -11.80
C ALA A 54 -2.98 0.76 -11.19
N LEU A 55 -3.70 1.79 -11.66
CA LEU A 55 -3.64 3.14 -11.10
C LEU A 55 -4.07 3.16 -9.62
N LEU A 56 -5.20 2.52 -9.28
CA LEU A 56 -5.71 2.46 -7.90
C LEU A 56 -4.77 1.71 -6.96
N ILE A 57 -4.18 0.60 -7.42
CA ILE A 57 -3.17 -0.17 -6.69
C ILE A 57 -1.94 0.71 -6.42
N ALA A 58 -1.40 1.37 -7.45
CA ALA A 58 -0.22 2.21 -7.33
C ALA A 58 -0.44 3.40 -6.38
N ALA A 59 -1.59 4.08 -6.51
CA ALA A 59 -1.97 5.16 -5.61
C ALA A 59 -2.10 4.66 -4.16
N SER A 60 -2.76 3.52 -3.95
CA SER A 60 -2.95 2.94 -2.62
C SER A 60 -1.64 2.51 -1.97
N LEU A 61 -0.72 1.88 -2.73
CA LEU A 61 0.62 1.53 -2.26
C LEU A 61 1.44 2.78 -1.90
N THR A 62 1.34 3.84 -2.71
CA THR A 62 2.02 5.11 -2.45
C THR A 62 1.53 5.74 -1.14
N ILE A 63 0.21 5.84 -0.98
CA ILE A 63 -0.42 6.39 0.23
C ILE A 63 -0.09 5.53 1.45
N GLY A 64 -0.24 4.21 1.37
CA GLY A 64 0.07 3.30 2.46
C GLY A 64 1.55 3.33 2.86
N THR A 65 2.46 3.48 1.89
CA THR A 65 3.89 3.68 2.16
C THR A 65 4.13 4.98 2.91
N ALA A 66 3.55 6.10 2.45
CA ALA A 66 3.67 7.38 3.13
C ALA A 66 3.15 7.31 4.57
N VAL A 67 1.97 6.69 4.78
CA VAL A 67 1.38 6.46 6.10
C VAL A 67 2.29 5.58 6.97
N GLY A 68 2.82 4.48 6.44
CA GLY A 68 3.74 3.60 7.14
C GLY A 68 5.03 4.31 7.55
N VAL A 69 5.62 5.13 6.67
CA VAL A 69 6.81 5.95 6.95
C VAL A 69 6.52 6.97 8.05
N LEU A 70 5.35 7.64 8.04
CA LEU A 70 4.96 8.55 9.11
C LEU A 70 4.81 7.83 10.46
N GLY A 71 4.23 6.63 10.47
CA GLY A 71 4.17 5.77 11.64
C GLY A 71 5.56 5.41 12.18
N LEU A 72 6.46 4.97 11.30
CA LEU A 72 7.85 4.65 11.65
C LEU A 72 8.61 5.86 12.22
N LYS A 73 8.50 7.02 11.57
CA LYS A 73 9.12 8.26 12.06
C LYS A 73 8.58 8.66 13.43
N GLY A 74 7.28 8.51 13.66
CA GLY A 74 6.65 8.75 14.97
C GLY A 74 7.18 7.82 16.06
N LEU A 75 7.36 6.54 15.74
CA LEU A 75 7.96 5.55 16.63
C LEU A 75 9.41 5.90 17.00
N LEU A 76 10.23 6.24 16.00
CA LEU A 76 11.63 6.62 16.21
C LEU A 76 11.75 7.89 17.06
N ALA A 77 10.89 8.89 16.84
CA ALA A 77 10.85 10.11 17.65
C ALA A 77 10.42 9.83 19.10
N ALA A 78 9.46 8.93 19.32
CA ALA A 78 9.04 8.53 20.66
C ALA A 78 10.15 7.81 21.43
N ARG A 79 10.92 6.93 20.76
CA ARG A 79 12.06 6.23 21.38
C ARG A 79 13.16 7.20 21.83
N ARG A 80 13.48 8.21 21.01
CA ARG A 80 14.50 9.23 21.37
C ARG A 80 14.12 9.98 22.65
N ARG A 81 12.86 10.40 22.79
CA ARG A 81 12.39 11.11 24.00
C ARG A 81 12.44 10.25 25.25
N GLY A 82 12.10 8.96 25.15
CA GLY A 82 12.17 8.05 26.29
C GLY A 82 13.61 7.69 26.70
N ALA A 83 14.60 7.93 25.85
CA ALA A 83 16.03 7.73 26.17
C ALA A 83 16.71 9.01 26.72
N SER A 84 16.05 10.16 26.60
CA SER A 84 16.53 11.46 27.11
C SER A 84 15.85 11.89 28.42
N ALA A 85 14.95 11.08 28.95
CA ALA A 85 14.25 11.28 30.22
C ALA A 85 14.72 10.21 31.22
#